data_AF-A0A2E7MKV1-F1
#
_entry.id   AF-A0A2E7MKV1-F1
#
_cell.length_a   1.000
_cell.length_b   1.000
_cell.length_c   1.000
_cell.angle_alpha   90.00
_cell.angle_beta   90.00
_cell.angle_gamma   90.00
#
_symmetry.space_group_name_H-M   'P 1'
#
loop_
_entity.id
_entity.type
_entity.pdbx_description
1 polymer ?
#
loop_
_entity_poly.entity_id
_entity_poly.type
_entity_poly.pdbx_seq_one_letter_code
_entity_poly.pdbx_strand_id
1 'polypeptide(L)'
;MDCTFVLICLGAVVWFAILGSVDDFLKVRHGNSDRGLSEAAKLMLQFIYGAIFALIYVTEEFSPLPEGLATQLYLPFFKYPVVDLSWGYVPFIIFTVIAIANSVNIADGIDGLAVVPVSFVVAVYGVFAYVSSHFTIANFLIFPFMPGVGEVAIICSIVFGACLGFLWFNSYPANVIMGDTGSMALGGLLGTVAVLVKQEFLFLIIGGIFVGEAFSVLVQQKIGIKWLGRRFFYSAPVHHHFQMRGLADTKIVIRFWIIAGILALCGLATLKIR
;
A
#
# COMPACT_ATOMS: atom_id res chain seq x y z
N MET A 1 -21.73 4.55 -11.53
CA MET A 1 -20.45 3.79 -11.46
C MET A 1 -19.34 4.64 -10.85
N ASP A 2 -19.19 5.92 -11.21
CA ASP A 2 -18.13 6.80 -10.71
C ASP A 2 -18.09 6.95 -9.16
N CYS A 3 -19.27 7.11 -8.53
CA CYS A 3 -19.37 7.20 -7.07
C CYS A 3 -18.83 5.95 -6.34
N THR A 4 -18.91 4.76 -6.95
CA THR A 4 -18.54 3.51 -6.29
C THR A 4 -17.03 3.42 -6.01
N PHE A 5 -16.17 3.85 -6.95
CA PHE A 5 -14.72 3.88 -6.75
C PHE A 5 -14.32 4.79 -5.58
N VAL A 6 -14.92 5.97 -5.51
CA VAL A 6 -14.71 6.95 -4.43
C VAL A 6 -15.16 6.37 -3.09
N LEU A 7 -16.37 5.79 -3.03
CA LEU A 7 -16.90 5.20 -1.80
C LEU A 7 -16.05 4.04 -1.29
N ILE A 8 -15.53 3.19 -2.17
CA ILE A 8 -14.62 2.10 -1.79
C ILE A 8 -13.32 2.67 -1.19
N CYS A 9 -12.73 3.70 -1.83
CA CYS A 9 -11.51 4.34 -1.33
C CYS A 9 -11.74 5.03 0.02
N LEU A 10 -12.83 5.79 0.16
CA LEU A 10 -13.20 6.43 1.43
C LEU A 10 -13.48 5.39 2.52
N GLY A 11 -14.17 4.30 2.17
CA GLY A 11 -14.39 3.16 3.05
C GLY A 11 -13.06 2.55 3.54
N ALA A 12 -12.06 2.43 2.66
CA ALA A 12 -10.71 1.99 3.02
C ALA A 12 -10.08 2.92 4.06
N VAL A 13 -10.03 4.22 3.75
CA VAL A 13 -9.41 5.22 4.62
C VAL A 13 -10.08 5.24 5.98
N VAL A 14 -11.42 5.32 6.02
CA VAL A 14 -12.18 5.37 7.28
C VAL A 14 -11.99 4.09 8.08
N TRP A 15 -12.08 2.91 7.45
CA TRP A 15 -11.94 1.63 8.16
C TRP A 15 -10.57 1.50 8.83
N PHE A 16 -9.50 1.71 8.06
CA PHE A 16 -8.15 1.55 8.56
C PHE A 16 -7.72 2.69 9.48
N ALA A 17 -8.22 3.92 9.29
CA ALA A 17 -7.99 5.01 10.22
C ALA A 17 -8.65 4.74 11.57
N ILE A 18 -9.91 4.24 11.60
CA ILE A 18 -10.57 3.83 12.84
C ILE A 18 -9.78 2.72 13.52
N LEU A 19 -9.37 1.69 12.76
CA LEU A 19 -8.57 0.58 13.29
C LEU A 19 -7.29 1.10 13.95
N GLY A 20 -6.50 1.91 13.23
CA GLY A 20 -5.25 2.48 13.75
C GLY A 20 -5.48 3.45 14.91
N SER A 21 -6.56 4.24 14.88
CA SER A 21 -6.91 5.17 15.98
C SER A 21 -7.25 4.43 17.26
N VAL A 22 -7.99 3.32 17.16
CA VAL A 22 -8.30 2.47 18.32
C VAL A 22 -7.01 1.88 18.89
N ASP A 23 -6.09 1.45 18.02
CA ASP A 23 -4.80 0.94 18.47
C ASP A 23 -3.95 2.00 19.20
N ASP A 24 -3.77 3.16 18.57
CA ASP A 24 -3.02 4.29 19.14
C ASP A 24 -3.65 4.75 20.48
N PHE A 25 -4.98 4.84 20.54
CA PHE A 25 -5.70 5.19 21.77
C PHE A 25 -5.44 4.19 22.90
N LEU A 26 -5.43 2.88 22.60
CA LEU A 26 -5.14 1.85 23.61
C LEU A 26 -3.68 1.89 24.07
N LYS A 27 -2.72 2.12 23.16
CA LYS A 27 -1.30 2.32 23.51
C LYS A 27 -1.13 3.49 24.48
N VAL A 28 -1.79 4.62 24.22
CA VAL A 28 -1.76 5.81 25.08
C VAL A 28 -2.43 5.53 26.43
N ARG A 29 -3.64 4.95 26.44
CA ARG A 29 -4.40 4.69 27.67
C ARG A 29 -3.67 3.77 28.64
N HIS A 30 -2.98 2.75 28.13
CA HIS A 30 -2.25 1.79 28.95
C HIS A 30 -0.83 2.22 29.30
N GLY A 31 -0.36 3.37 28.79
CA GLY A 31 0.98 3.92 29.07
C GLY A 31 2.14 3.03 28.59
N ASN A 32 1.87 2.06 27.72
CA ASN A 32 2.86 1.14 27.17
C ASN A 32 2.58 0.92 25.68
N SER A 33 3.60 1.16 24.84
CA SER A 33 3.55 0.96 23.38
C SER A 33 3.19 -0.47 22.97
N ASP A 34 3.43 -1.44 23.85
CA ASP A 34 3.20 -2.87 23.62
C ASP A 34 1.77 -3.32 23.96
N ARG A 35 0.92 -2.41 24.49
CA ARG A 35 -0.45 -2.70 24.93
C ARG A 35 -1.52 -2.06 24.04
N GLY A 36 -1.29 -2.10 22.73
CA GLY A 36 -2.30 -1.83 21.70
C GLY A 36 -3.28 -3.01 21.52
N LEU A 37 -4.04 -2.99 20.43
CA LEU A 37 -4.76 -4.14 19.90
C LEU A 37 -3.80 -5.31 19.71
N SER A 38 -4.26 -6.52 20.01
CA SER A 38 -3.50 -7.73 19.70
C SER A 38 -3.29 -7.85 18.20
N GLU A 39 -2.15 -8.42 17.79
CA GLU A 39 -1.84 -8.66 16.37
C GLU A 39 -2.95 -9.47 15.67
N ALA A 40 -3.52 -10.45 16.38
CA ALA A 40 -4.65 -11.23 15.88
C ALA A 40 -5.91 -10.38 15.66
N ALA A 41 -6.22 -9.44 16.56
CA ALA A 41 -7.36 -8.54 16.40
C ALA A 41 -7.15 -7.57 15.22
N LYS A 42 -5.94 -7.00 15.08
CA LYS A 42 -5.59 -6.17 13.91
C LYS A 42 -5.77 -6.95 12.62
N LEU A 43 -5.16 -8.13 12.51
CA LEU A 43 -5.28 -8.97 11.31
C LEU A 43 -6.72 -9.38 11.01
N MET A 44 -7.52 -9.69 12.04
CA MET A 44 -8.94 -10.03 11.84
C MET A 44 -9.74 -8.84 11.30
N LEU A 45 -9.52 -7.62 11.81
CA LEU A 45 -10.20 -6.42 11.31
C LEU A 45 -9.78 -6.07 9.87
N GLN A 46 -8.51 -6.26 9.52
CA GLN A 46 -8.04 -6.09 8.15
C GLN A 46 -8.62 -7.17 7.22
N PHE A 47 -8.73 -8.42 7.70
CA PHE A 47 -9.37 -9.52 6.98
C PHE A 47 -10.84 -9.24 6.71
N ILE A 48 -11.59 -8.74 7.70
CA ILE A 48 -13.01 -8.38 7.54
C ILE A 48 -13.17 -7.33 6.44
N TYR A 49 -12.38 -6.25 6.47
CA TYR A 49 -12.41 -5.27 5.39
C TYR A 49 -12.06 -5.88 4.03
N GLY A 50 -10.96 -6.63 3.96
CA GLY A 50 -10.52 -7.28 2.73
C GLY A 50 -11.58 -8.20 2.16
N ALA A 51 -12.30 -8.95 3.01
CA ALA A 51 -13.36 -9.86 2.60
C ALA A 51 -14.58 -9.11 2.07
N ILE A 52 -15.02 -8.05 2.75
CA ILE A 52 -16.13 -7.20 2.30
C ILE A 52 -15.78 -6.56 0.95
N PHE A 53 -14.59 -5.94 0.85
CA PHE A 53 -14.12 -5.32 -0.38
C PHE A 53 -14.01 -6.34 -1.53
N ALA A 54 -13.41 -7.51 -1.27
CA ALA A 54 -13.25 -8.55 -2.27
C ALA A 54 -14.59 -9.08 -2.79
N LEU A 55 -15.58 -9.26 -1.91
CA LEU A 55 -16.92 -9.70 -2.30
C LEU A 55 -17.65 -8.66 -3.16
N ILE A 56 -17.57 -7.37 -2.79
CA ILE A 56 -18.11 -6.27 -3.60
C ILE A 56 -17.42 -6.22 -4.97
N TYR A 57 -16.11 -6.40 -5.00
CA TYR A 57 -15.31 -6.25 -6.21
C TYR A 57 -15.49 -7.41 -7.21
N VAL A 58 -15.60 -8.66 -6.72
CA VAL A 58 -15.70 -9.88 -7.55
C VAL A 58 -17.13 -10.18 -7.98
N THR A 59 -18.14 -9.76 -7.21
CA THR A 59 -19.55 -9.99 -7.56
C THR A 59 -19.97 -9.01 -8.65
N GLU A 60 -20.32 -9.52 -9.84
CA GLU A 60 -20.59 -8.71 -11.04
C GLU A 60 -21.64 -7.61 -10.82
N GLU A 61 -22.70 -7.90 -10.08
CA GLU A 61 -23.77 -6.93 -9.77
C GLU A 61 -23.27 -5.70 -9.00
N PHE A 62 -22.24 -5.86 -8.17
CA PHE A 62 -21.69 -4.80 -7.31
C PHE A 62 -20.35 -4.26 -7.81
N SER A 63 -19.70 -4.96 -8.75
CA SER A 63 -18.37 -4.60 -9.22
C SER A 63 -18.40 -3.23 -9.90
N PRO A 64 -17.44 -2.34 -9.60
CA PRO A 64 -17.32 -1.07 -10.31
C PRO A 64 -16.71 -1.24 -11.72
N LEU A 65 -16.32 -2.46 -12.12
CA LEU A 65 -15.65 -2.77 -13.37
C LEU A 65 -16.59 -3.44 -14.38
N PRO A 66 -16.26 -3.37 -15.69
CA PRO A 66 -16.98 -4.13 -16.71
C PRO A 66 -16.98 -5.64 -16.44
N GLU A 67 -18.04 -6.32 -16.93
CA GLU A 67 -18.22 -7.77 -16.79
C GLU A 67 -16.97 -8.55 -17.26
N GLY A 68 -16.61 -9.57 -16.48
CA GLY A 68 -15.46 -10.43 -16.77
C GLY A 68 -14.07 -9.79 -16.57
N LEU A 69 -13.95 -8.50 -16.20
CA LEU A 69 -12.65 -7.86 -15.98
C LEU A 69 -12.11 -8.05 -14.55
N ALA A 70 -13.00 -8.09 -13.56
CA ALA A 70 -12.64 -8.01 -12.15
C ALA A 70 -11.65 -9.12 -11.72
N THR A 71 -11.84 -10.35 -12.21
CA THR A 71 -11.08 -11.54 -11.79
C THR A 71 -9.83 -11.83 -12.62
N GLN A 72 -9.58 -11.03 -13.67
CA GLN A 72 -8.43 -11.18 -14.56
C GLN A 72 -7.15 -10.63 -13.94
N LEU A 73 -6.15 -11.47 -13.70
CA LEU A 73 -4.90 -11.02 -13.10
C LEU A 73 -3.91 -10.49 -14.15
N TYR A 74 -3.46 -9.25 -13.95
CA TYR A 74 -2.46 -8.60 -14.81
C TYR A 74 -1.08 -8.58 -14.12
N LEU A 75 -0.03 -8.83 -14.88
CA LEU A 75 1.35 -8.68 -14.43
C LEU A 75 2.02 -7.49 -15.15
N PRO A 76 2.94 -6.76 -14.48
CA PRO A 76 3.83 -5.83 -15.15
C PRO A 76 4.55 -6.53 -16.31
N PHE A 77 4.82 -5.80 -17.40
CA PHE A 77 5.48 -6.31 -18.61
C PHE A 77 4.70 -7.33 -19.45
N PHE A 78 3.44 -7.62 -19.12
CA PHE A 78 2.54 -8.42 -19.95
C PHE A 78 1.32 -7.58 -20.37
N LYS A 79 0.98 -7.62 -21.66
CA LYS A 79 -0.17 -6.88 -22.23
C LYS A 79 -1.53 -7.48 -21.88
N TYR A 80 -1.58 -8.79 -21.76
CA TYR A 80 -2.80 -9.56 -21.56
C TYR A 80 -2.86 -10.14 -20.15
N PRO A 81 -4.06 -10.40 -19.61
CA PRO A 81 -4.18 -11.06 -18.32
C PRO A 81 -3.53 -12.46 -18.39
N VAL A 82 -2.81 -12.81 -17.34
CA VAL A 82 -2.02 -14.05 -17.28
C VAL A 82 -2.89 -15.22 -16.82
N VAL A 83 -3.87 -14.94 -15.97
CA VAL A 83 -4.83 -15.93 -15.47
C VAL A 83 -6.12 -15.24 -15.05
N ASP A 84 -7.26 -15.90 -15.27
CA ASP A 84 -8.52 -15.55 -14.62
C ASP A 84 -8.68 -16.44 -13.39
N LEU A 85 -8.72 -15.82 -12.20
CA LEU A 85 -8.79 -16.56 -10.94
C LEU A 85 -10.23 -16.83 -10.50
N SER A 86 -11.24 -16.28 -11.18
CA SER A 86 -12.65 -16.35 -10.76
C SER A 86 -12.79 -16.05 -9.25
N TRP A 87 -13.51 -16.87 -8.50
CA TRP A 87 -13.65 -16.75 -7.04
C TRP A 87 -12.33 -16.86 -6.26
N GLY A 88 -11.28 -17.45 -6.86
CA GLY A 88 -9.91 -17.44 -6.31
C GLY A 88 -9.30 -16.04 -6.20
N TYR A 89 -9.89 -15.04 -6.87
CA TYR A 89 -9.49 -13.63 -6.73
C TYR A 89 -9.83 -13.06 -5.34
N VAL A 90 -10.84 -13.62 -4.65
CA VAL A 90 -11.25 -13.19 -3.30
C VAL A 90 -10.12 -13.32 -2.27
N PRO A 91 -9.54 -14.51 -2.02
CA PRO A 91 -8.41 -14.63 -1.09
C PRO A 91 -7.17 -13.85 -1.55
N PHE A 92 -6.99 -13.64 -2.86
CA PHE A 92 -5.91 -12.84 -3.40
C PHE A 92 -6.05 -11.35 -3.07
N ILE A 93 -7.24 -10.76 -3.18
CA ILE A 93 -7.52 -9.38 -2.77
C ILE A 93 -7.29 -9.22 -1.27
N ILE A 94 -7.85 -10.13 -0.46
CA ILE A 94 -7.69 -10.10 1.00
C ILE A 94 -6.19 -10.08 1.36
N PHE A 95 -5.42 -10.99 0.79
CA PHE A 95 -3.98 -11.06 1.00
C PHE A 95 -3.28 -9.76 0.58
N THR A 96 -3.59 -9.24 -0.61
CA THR A 96 -2.95 -8.04 -1.17
C THR A 96 -3.18 -6.82 -0.27
N VAL A 97 -4.42 -6.60 0.17
CA VAL A 97 -4.75 -5.46 1.05
C VAL A 97 -4.05 -5.59 2.39
N ILE A 98 -4.09 -6.76 3.03
CA ILE A 98 -3.42 -7.01 4.32
C ILE A 98 -1.91 -6.85 4.19
N ALA A 99 -1.30 -7.42 3.15
CA ALA A 99 0.14 -7.37 2.94
C ALA A 99 0.62 -5.93 2.75
N ILE A 100 -0.07 -5.15 1.91
CA ILE A 100 0.28 -3.74 1.66
C ILE A 100 0.06 -2.91 2.92
N ALA A 101 -1.09 -3.05 3.60
CA ALA A 101 -1.40 -2.31 4.82
C ALA A 101 -0.33 -2.48 5.91
N ASN A 102 0.06 -3.73 6.19
CA ASN A 102 1.09 -4.00 7.19
C ASN A 102 2.49 -3.59 6.71
N SER A 103 2.80 -3.69 5.41
CA SER A 103 4.10 -3.28 4.89
C SER A 103 4.37 -1.77 5.06
N VAL A 104 3.33 -0.94 4.92
CA VAL A 104 3.41 0.50 5.15
C VAL A 104 3.52 0.82 6.64
N ASN A 105 2.72 0.15 7.49
CA ASN A 105 2.81 0.29 8.95
C ASN A 105 4.20 -0.11 9.48
N ILE A 106 4.79 -1.20 9.00
CA ILE A 106 6.15 -1.65 9.38
C ILE A 106 7.22 -0.62 8.99
N ALA A 107 7.04 0.10 7.88
CA ALA A 107 8.01 1.08 7.40
C ALA A 107 7.91 2.45 8.12
N ASP A 108 6.85 2.70 8.89
CA ASP A 108 6.62 3.95 9.62
C ASP A 108 7.35 3.97 10.97
N GLY A 109 8.69 3.80 10.93
CA GLY A 109 9.55 3.72 12.12
C GLY A 109 10.49 4.90 12.35
N ILE A 110 10.62 5.80 11.36
CA ILE A 110 11.47 7.01 11.42
C ILE A 110 10.73 8.18 10.77
N ASP A 111 10.89 9.37 11.34
CA ASP A 111 10.39 10.65 10.82
C ASP A 111 10.62 10.80 9.30
N GLY A 112 9.53 10.98 8.55
CA GLY A 112 9.55 11.18 7.11
C GLY A 112 9.83 9.93 6.27
N LEU A 113 10.09 8.76 6.88
CA LEU A 113 10.50 7.56 6.14
C LEU A 113 9.38 6.99 5.26
N ALA A 114 8.15 6.92 5.77
CA ALA A 114 7.02 6.30 5.07
C ALA A 114 6.28 7.26 4.14
N VAL A 115 6.08 8.52 4.54
CA VAL A 115 5.18 9.47 3.84
C VAL A 115 5.63 9.79 2.41
N VAL A 116 6.92 9.97 2.15
CA VAL A 116 7.41 10.28 0.79
C VAL A 116 7.33 9.07 -0.15
N PRO A 117 7.76 7.85 0.25
CA PRO A 117 7.48 6.66 -0.54
C PRO A 117 5.98 6.44 -0.80
N VAL A 118 5.09 6.67 0.17
CA VAL A 118 3.63 6.61 -0.06
C VAL A 118 3.23 7.63 -1.13
N SER A 119 3.73 8.86 -1.06
CA SER A 119 3.45 9.93 -2.03
C SER A 119 3.82 9.51 -3.46
N PHE A 120 4.97 8.88 -3.64
CA PHE A 120 5.38 8.35 -4.93
C PHE A 120 4.47 7.22 -5.42
N VAL A 121 4.09 6.27 -4.54
CA VAL A 121 3.20 5.17 -4.90
C VAL A 121 1.82 5.69 -5.32
N VAL A 122 1.20 6.60 -4.56
CA VAL A 122 -0.11 7.16 -4.93
C VAL A 122 -0.03 7.98 -6.22
N ALA A 123 1.07 8.72 -6.46
CA ALA A 123 1.24 9.45 -7.71
C ALA A 123 1.29 8.51 -8.92
N VAL A 124 2.04 7.39 -8.82
CA VAL A 124 2.07 6.39 -9.90
C VAL A 124 0.70 5.76 -10.10
N TYR A 125 0.03 5.31 -9.03
CA TYR A 125 -1.30 4.72 -9.18
C TYR A 125 -2.34 5.71 -9.72
N GLY A 126 -2.24 7.00 -9.37
CA GLY A 126 -3.07 8.04 -9.96
C GLY A 126 -2.90 8.16 -11.47
N VAL A 127 -1.66 8.06 -11.98
CA VAL A 127 -1.39 8.02 -13.42
C VAL A 127 -2.00 6.77 -14.06
N PHE A 128 -1.87 5.60 -13.44
CA PHE A 128 -2.45 4.35 -13.97
C PHE A 128 -3.99 4.38 -13.99
N ALA A 129 -4.61 4.93 -12.95
CA ALA A 129 -6.04 5.17 -12.90
C ALA A 129 -6.48 6.10 -14.05
N TYR A 130 -5.79 7.23 -14.24
CA TYR A 130 -6.09 8.16 -15.33
C TYR A 130 -5.92 7.52 -16.71
N VAL A 131 -4.83 6.79 -16.94
CA VAL A 131 -4.59 6.08 -18.21
C VAL A 131 -5.71 5.10 -18.53
N SER A 132 -6.11 4.29 -17.55
CA SER A 132 -7.11 3.24 -17.73
C SER A 132 -8.54 3.79 -17.85
N SER A 133 -8.78 5.02 -17.39
CA SER A 133 -10.08 5.69 -17.48
C SER A 133 -10.33 6.44 -18.78
N HIS A 134 -9.33 6.57 -19.67
CA HIS A 134 -9.46 7.29 -20.94
C HIS A 134 -9.39 6.31 -22.11
N PHE A 135 -10.50 6.14 -22.84
CA PHE A 135 -10.62 5.15 -23.91
C PHE A 135 -9.47 5.24 -24.94
N THR A 136 -9.14 6.44 -25.43
CA THR A 136 -8.08 6.62 -26.43
C THR A 136 -6.70 6.25 -25.89
N ILE A 137 -6.39 6.63 -24.65
CA ILE A 137 -5.08 6.37 -24.02
C ILE A 137 -4.96 4.89 -23.66
N ALA A 138 -6.00 4.32 -23.05
CA ALA A 138 -6.06 2.90 -22.69
C ALA A 138 -5.86 2.02 -23.94
N ASN A 139 -6.56 2.31 -25.04
CA ASN A 139 -6.38 1.56 -26.29
C ASN A 139 -4.97 1.72 -26.87
N PHE A 140 -4.41 2.94 -26.87
CA PHE A 140 -3.06 3.18 -27.39
C PHE A 140 -1.99 2.44 -26.58
N LEU A 141 -2.13 2.38 -25.26
CA LEU A 141 -1.20 1.70 -24.36
C LEU A 141 -1.55 0.22 -24.09
N ILE A 142 -2.62 -0.30 -24.71
CA ILE A 142 -3.08 -1.68 -24.56
C ILE A 142 -3.40 -2.00 -23.08
N PHE A 143 -4.16 -1.09 -22.46
CA PHE A 143 -4.76 -1.28 -21.14
C PHE A 143 -6.26 -1.57 -21.27
N PRO A 144 -6.84 -2.38 -20.36
CA PRO A 144 -8.27 -2.50 -20.30
C PRO A 144 -8.89 -1.14 -19.95
N PHE A 145 -9.87 -0.72 -20.75
CA PHE A 145 -10.64 0.48 -20.46
C PHE A 145 -11.59 0.22 -19.29
N MET A 146 -11.46 1.02 -18.24
CA MET A 146 -12.23 0.90 -17.00
C MET A 146 -13.00 2.22 -16.77
N PRO A 147 -14.28 2.30 -17.17
CA PRO A 147 -15.09 3.51 -16.96
C PRO A 147 -15.13 3.90 -15.48
N GLY A 148 -14.98 5.19 -15.18
CA GLY A 148 -15.07 5.72 -13.81
C GLY A 148 -13.84 5.52 -12.91
N VAL A 149 -12.85 4.69 -13.28
CA VAL A 149 -11.64 4.48 -12.46
C VAL A 149 -10.79 5.75 -12.31
N GLY A 150 -11.02 6.76 -13.17
CA GLY A 150 -10.36 8.07 -13.10
C GLY A 150 -10.62 8.81 -11.79
N GLU A 151 -11.73 8.52 -11.10
CA GLU A 151 -12.02 9.04 -9.76
C GLU A 151 -10.97 8.59 -8.73
N VAL A 152 -10.35 7.43 -8.93
CA VAL A 152 -9.23 6.96 -8.09
C VAL A 152 -8.02 7.89 -8.24
N ALA A 153 -7.80 8.49 -9.43
CA ALA A 153 -6.74 9.47 -9.62
C ALA A 153 -6.96 10.75 -8.80
N ILE A 154 -8.22 11.16 -8.60
CA ILE A 154 -8.58 12.28 -7.74
C ILE A 154 -8.25 11.95 -6.28
N ILE A 155 -8.64 10.76 -5.80
CA ILE A 155 -8.29 10.29 -4.45
C ILE A 155 -6.77 10.24 -4.26
N CYS A 156 -6.03 9.68 -5.21
CA CYS A 156 -4.57 9.66 -5.17
C CYS A 156 -3.96 11.07 -5.10
N SER A 157 -4.54 12.04 -5.82
CA SER A 157 -4.09 13.43 -5.80
C SER A 157 -4.36 14.12 -4.44
N ILE A 158 -5.52 13.85 -3.83
CA ILE A 158 -5.86 14.31 -2.48
C ILE A 158 -4.86 13.75 -1.47
N VAL A 159 -4.58 12.45 -1.54
CA VAL A 159 -3.67 11.77 -0.62
C VAL A 159 -2.24 12.26 -0.81
N PHE A 160 -1.81 12.48 -2.06
CA PHE A 160 -0.52 13.08 -2.37
C PHE A 160 -0.37 14.46 -1.71
N GLY A 161 -1.37 15.34 -1.87
CA GLY A 161 -1.38 16.65 -1.22
C GLY A 161 -1.38 16.56 0.31
N ALA A 162 -2.16 15.64 0.88
CA ALA A 162 -2.18 15.41 2.33
C ALA A 162 -0.82 14.90 2.85
N CYS A 163 -0.14 14.02 2.11
CA CYS A 163 1.19 13.53 2.45
C CYS A 163 2.24 14.65 2.42
N LEU A 164 2.19 15.55 1.43
CA LEU A 164 3.07 16.72 1.39
C LEU A 164 2.80 17.68 2.56
N GLY A 165 1.52 17.92 2.88
CA GLY A 165 1.15 18.73 4.04
C GLY A 165 1.59 18.10 5.37
N PHE A 166 1.46 16.78 5.50
CA PHE A 166 1.94 16.05 6.67
C PHE A 166 3.46 16.08 6.78
N LEU A 167 4.19 15.89 5.68
CA LEU A 167 5.65 15.93 5.64
C LEU A 167 6.21 17.26 6.17
N TRP A 168 5.51 18.38 5.95
CA TRP A 168 5.90 19.68 6.51
C TRP A 168 6.11 19.62 8.04
N PHE A 169 5.26 18.88 8.75
CA PHE A 169 5.32 18.71 10.20
C PHE A 169 6.06 17.46 10.65
N ASN A 170 6.20 16.46 9.79
CA ASN A 170 6.82 15.18 10.08
C ASN A 170 8.29 15.09 9.64
N SER A 171 8.77 16.04 8.82
CA SER A 171 10.19 16.11 8.46
C SER A 171 11.07 16.30 9.70
N TYR A 172 12.24 15.65 9.72
CA TYR A 172 13.10 15.66 10.90
C TYR A 172 13.59 17.07 11.26
N PRO A 173 13.52 17.46 12.56
CA PRO A 173 12.92 16.74 13.68
C PRO A 173 11.38 16.86 13.70
N ALA A 174 10.66 15.74 13.80
CA ALA A 174 9.19 15.75 13.66
C ALA A 174 8.47 16.47 14.81
N ASN A 175 7.45 17.24 14.46
CA ASN A 175 6.46 17.80 15.38
C ASN A 175 5.23 16.91 15.54
N VAL A 176 4.90 16.14 14.50
CA VAL A 176 3.74 15.24 14.45
C VAL A 176 4.20 13.88 13.94
N ILE A 177 3.77 12.83 14.64
CA ILE A 177 4.04 11.42 14.30
C ILE A 177 2.81 10.85 13.59
N MET A 178 3.02 9.97 12.61
CA MET A 178 1.94 9.41 11.79
C MET A 178 1.06 8.42 12.57
N GLY A 179 1.68 7.58 13.41
CA GLY A 179 0.99 6.59 14.23
C GLY A 179 0.38 5.44 13.42
N ASP A 180 -0.23 4.47 14.11
CA ASP A 180 -0.95 3.39 13.44
C ASP A 180 -2.17 3.93 12.68
N THR A 181 -2.76 5.04 13.16
CA THR A 181 -3.86 5.75 12.50
C THR A 181 -3.53 6.12 11.06
N GLY A 182 -2.42 6.82 10.83
CA GLY A 182 -2.05 7.28 9.50
C GLY A 182 -1.45 6.15 8.64
N SER A 183 -0.54 5.37 9.21
CA SER A 183 0.20 4.35 8.46
C SER A 183 -0.71 3.21 7.97
N MET A 184 -1.65 2.75 8.80
CA MET A 184 -2.62 1.72 8.40
C MET A 184 -3.65 2.29 7.42
N ALA A 185 -4.10 3.53 7.58
CA ALA A 185 -5.02 4.18 6.64
C ALA A 185 -4.42 4.31 5.24
N LEU A 186 -3.17 4.79 5.14
CA LEU A 186 -2.46 4.91 3.87
C LEU A 186 -2.17 3.54 3.26
N GLY A 187 -1.71 2.58 4.04
CA GLY A 187 -1.43 1.23 3.54
C GLY A 187 -2.70 0.48 3.09
N GLY A 188 -3.79 0.57 3.86
CA GLY A 188 -5.08 0.01 3.49
C GLY A 188 -5.62 0.61 2.20
N LEU A 189 -5.58 1.94 2.07
CA LEU A 189 -5.94 2.63 0.83
C LEU A 189 -5.07 2.19 -0.36
N LEU A 190 -3.75 2.12 -0.18
CA LEU A 190 -2.84 1.68 -1.25
C LEU A 190 -3.15 0.26 -1.72
N GLY A 191 -3.43 -0.66 -0.79
CA GLY A 191 -3.86 -2.01 -1.11
C GLY A 191 -5.15 -2.05 -1.91
N THR A 192 -6.15 -1.25 -1.50
CA THR A 192 -7.42 -1.13 -2.21
C THR A 192 -7.25 -0.50 -3.60
N VAL A 193 -6.48 0.59 -3.71
CA VAL A 193 -6.20 1.28 -4.98
C VAL A 193 -5.48 0.34 -5.95
N ALA A 194 -4.50 -0.43 -5.49
CA ALA A 194 -3.77 -1.38 -6.32
C ALA A 194 -4.68 -2.39 -7.02
N VAL A 195 -5.72 -2.87 -6.30
CA VAL A 195 -6.76 -3.76 -6.83
C VAL A 195 -7.71 -3.00 -7.76
N LEU A 196 -8.18 -1.81 -7.37
CA LEU A 196 -9.11 -1.01 -8.19
C LEU A 196 -8.54 -0.66 -9.57
N VAL A 197 -7.23 -0.39 -9.66
CA VAL A 197 -6.57 -0.09 -10.93
C VAL A 197 -6.03 -1.32 -11.66
N LYS A 198 -6.26 -2.54 -11.15
CA LYS A 198 -5.77 -3.82 -11.73
C LYS A 198 -4.24 -3.89 -11.83
N GLN A 199 -3.52 -3.32 -10.86
CA GLN A 199 -2.04 -3.27 -10.84
C GLN A 199 -1.49 -3.66 -9.46
N GLU A 200 -1.89 -4.83 -8.97
CA GLU A 200 -1.48 -5.37 -7.67
C GLU A 200 0.03 -5.68 -7.66
N PHE A 201 0.51 -6.35 -8.69
CA PHE A 201 1.93 -6.71 -8.82
C PHE A 201 2.85 -5.52 -9.10
N LEU A 202 2.31 -4.40 -9.59
CA LEU A 202 3.08 -3.16 -9.73
C LEU A 202 3.59 -2.67 -8.37
N PHE A 203 2.86 -2.94 -7.28
CA PHE A 203 3.27 -2.58 -5.92
C PHE A 203 4.63 -3.19 -5.54
N LEU A 204 4.97 -4.38 -6.06
CA LEU A 204 6.26 -5.00 -5.80
C LEU A 204 7.43 -4.16 -6.34
N ILE A 205 7.18 -3.34 -7.36
CA ILE A 205 8.14 -2.41 -7.93
C ILE A 205 8.04 -1.07 -7.20
N ILE A 206 6.91 -0.39 -7.29
CA ILE A 206 6.78 1.00 -6.81
C ILE A 206 6.77 1.12 -5.28
N GLY A 207 6.25 0.10 -4.60
CA GLY A 207 6.29 -0.06 -3.15
C GLY A 207 7.49 -0.86 -2.66
N GLY A 208 8.53 -1.04 -3.49
CA GLY A 208 9.67 -1.93 -3.20
C GLY A 208 10.37 -1.66 -1.87
N ILE A 209 10.34 -0.43 -1.36
CA ILE A 209 10.82 -0.11 0.00
C ILE A 209 9.95 -0.77 1.07
N PHE A 210 8.63 -0.61 1.00
CA PHE A 210 7.69 -1.26 1.93
C PHE A 210 7.82 -2.78 1.88
N VAL A 211 7.94 -3.32 0.66
CA VAL A 211 8.15 -4.76 0.45
C VAL A 211 9.48 -5.20 1.06
N GLY A 212 10.57 -4.46 0.85
CA GLY A 212 11.88 -4.78 1.42
C GLY A 212 11.91 -4.71 2.95
N GLU A 213 11.28 -3.69 3.53
CA GLU A 213 11.12 -3.53 4.98
C GLU A 213 10.34 -4.71 5.57
N ALA A 214 9.15 -5.01 5.05
CA ALA A 214 8.33 -6.14 5.50
C ALA A 214 9.03 -7.50 5.30
N PHE A 215 9.69 -7.70 4.16
CA PHE A 215 10.42 -8.92 3.85
C PHE A 215 11.58 -9.14 4.82
N SER A 216 12.29 -8.08 5.20
CA SER A 216 13.40 -8.17 6.17
C SER A 216 12.94 -8.68 7.53
N VAL A 217 11.77 -8.24 8.00
CA VAL A 217 11.15 -8.70 9.25
C VAL A 217 10.81 -10.18 9.15
N LEU A 218 10.15 -10.58 8.06
CA LEU A 218 9.76 -11.97 7.83
C LEU A 218 10.97 -12.92 7.80
N VAL A 219 12.02 -12.57 7.06
CA VAL A 219 13.26 -13.35 6.97
C VAL A 219 13.96 -13.42 8.32
N GLN A 220 14.11 -12.29 9.01
CA GLN A 220 14.76 -12.23 10.31
C GLN A 220 14.04 -13.09 11.35
N GLN A 221 12.72 -12.96 11.47
CA GLN A 221 11.94 -13.66 12.50
C GLN A 221 11.76 -15.14 12.19
N LYS A 222 11.31 -15.49 10.97
CA LYS A 222 10.97 -16.88 10.63
C LYS A 222 12.18 -17.74 10.31
N ILE A 223 13.12 -17.20 9.53
CA ILE A 223 14.29 -17.97 9.06
C ILE A 223 15.45 -17.79 10.04
N GLY A 224 15.76 -16.54 10.39
CA GLY A 224 16.89 -16.23 11.27
C GLY A 224 16.68 -16.78 12.68
N ILE A 225 15.74 -16.20 13.41
CA ILE A 225 15.54 -16.49 14.84
C ILE A 225 14.88 -17.86 15.04
N LYS A 226 13.73 -18.11 14.39
CA LYS A 226 12.94 -19.33 14.66
C LYS A 226 13.57 -20.60 14.10
N TRP A 227 14.17 -20.56 12.92
CA TRP A 227 14.71 -21.76 12.26
C TRP A 227 16.21 -21.95 12.50
N LEU A 228 17.02 -20.89 12.37
CA LEU A 228 18.48 -20.96 12.49
C LEU A 228 19.02 -20.54 13.87
N GLY A 229 18.19 -19.97 14.75
CA GLY A 229 18.61 -19.47 16.06
C GLY A 229 19.56 -18.26 16.02
N ARG A 230 19.68 -17.56 14.88
CA ARG A 230 20.62 -16.43 14.71
C ARG A 230 20.03 -15.27 13.93
N ARG A 231 20.52 -14.06 14.19
CA ARG A 231 20.09 -12.84 13.47
C ARG A 231 20.86 -12.65 12.16
N PHE A 232 20.16 -12.35 11.07
CA PHE A 232 20.76 -11.92 9.79
C PHE A 232 21.07 -10.42 9.79
N PHE A 233 20.11 -9.62 10.25
CA PHE A 233 20.27 -8.18 10.44
C PHE A 233 20.49 -7.86 11.93
N TYR A 234 21.26 -6.80 12.24
CA TYR A 234 21.38 -6.30 13.62
C TYR A 234 20.01 -6.05 14.29
N SER A 235 19.12 -5.40 13.55
CA SER A 235 17.70 -5.24 13.87
C SER A 235 16.88 -5.32 12.58
N ALA A 236 15.63 -5.73 12.68
CA ALA A 236 14.65 -5.63 11.60
C ALA A 236 13.50 -4.74 12.11
N PRO A 237 12.96 -3.81 11.30
CA PRO A 237 13.12 -3.70 9.84
C PRO A 237 14.47 -3.10 9.35
N VAL A 238 14.69 -2.97 8.03
CA VAL A 238 16.01 -2.65 7.45
C VAL A 238 16.51 -1.27 7.86
N HIS A 239 15.63 -0.29 7.99
CA HIS A 239 16.03 1.04 8.46
C HIS A 239 16.70 0.99 9.86
N HIS A 240 16.19 0.19 10.80
CA HIS A 240 16.84 -0.02 12.11
C HIS A 240 18.20 -0.72 11.98
N HIS A 241 18.37 -1.63 11.02
CA HIS A 241 19.69 -2.20 10.72
C HIS A 241 20.71 -1.10 10.37
N PHE A 242 20.31 -0.11 9.56
CA PHE A 242 21.19 0.99 9.18
C PHE A 242 21.47 1.95 10.34
N GLN A 243 20.49 2.23 11.20
CA GLN A 243 20.69 3.03 12.41
C GLN A 243 21.71 2.37 13.34
N MET A 244 21.59 1.05 13.58
CA MET A 244 22.53 0.29 14.42
C MET A 244 23.95 0.24 13.85
N ARG A 245 24.12 0.50 12.55
CA ARG A 245 25.44 0.65 11.90
C ARG A 245 26.00 2.08 11.99
N GLY A 246 25.33 2.98 12.69
CA GLY A 246 25.77 4.35 12.92
C GLY A 246 25.42 5.34 11.80
N LEU A 247 24.49 5.00 10.91
CA LEU A 247 23.98 5.97 9.92
C LEU A 247 22.95 6.89 10.58
N ALA A 248 23.08 8.20 10.33
CA ALA A 248 22.10 9.19 10.79
C ALA A 248 20.73 8.99 10.14
N ASP A 249 19.66 9.18 10.92
CA ASP A 249 18.26 8.98 10.51
C ASP A 249 17.92 9.76 9.24
N THR A 250 18.24 11.05 9.20
CA THR A 250 18.04 11.91 8.01
C THR A 250 18.74 11.36 6.76
N LYS A 251 19.92 10.76 6.91
CA LYS A 251 20.66 10.15 5.79
C LYS A 251 19.98 8.87 5.30
N ILE A 252 19.39 8.07 6.19
CA ILE A 252 18.63 6.87 5.83
C ILE A 252 17.36 7.29 5.09
N VAL A 253 16.59 8.23 5.66
CA VAL A 253 15.34 8.75 5.10
C VAL A 253 15.54 9.30 3.69
N ILE A 254 16.50 10.20 3.47
CA ILE A 254 16.76 10.78 2.14
C ILE A 254 17.17 9.71 1.12
N ARG A 255 18.00 8.73 1.52
CA ARG A 255 18.39 7.63 0.62
C ARG A 255 17.19 6.77 0.22
N PHE A 256 16.29 6.51 1.15
CA PHE A 256 15.05 5.80 0.89
C PHE A 256 14.17 6.61 -0.05
N TRP A 257 14.08 7.94 0.10
CA TRP A 257 13.33 8.77 -0.83
C TRP A 257 13.89 8.71 -2.27
N ILE A 258 15.22 8.73 -2.42
CA ILE A 258 15.86 8.58 -3.74
C ILE A 258 15.50 7.23 -4.35
N ILE A 259 15.58 6.15 -3.58
CA ILE A 259 15.22 4.80 -4.05
C ILE A 259 13.74 4.75 -4.42
N ALA A 260 12.84 5.30 -3.61
CA ALA A 260 11.41 5.35 -3.89
C ALA A 260 11.10 6.12 -5.18
N GLY A 261 11.78 7.25 -5.41
CA GLY A 261 11.65 8.01 -6.63
C GLY A 261 12.10 7.22 -7.87
N ILE A 262 13.24 6.52 -7.78
CA ILE A 262 13.71 5.62 -8.85
C ILE A 262 12.70 4.50 -9.12
N LEU A 263 12.19 3.85 -8.08
CA LEU A 263 11.20 2.77 -8.21
C LEU A 263 9.88 3.27 -8.82
N ALA A 264 9.44 4.48 -8.48
CA ALA A 264 8.27 5.11 -9.10
C ALA A 264 8.50 5.39 -10.60
N LEU A 265 9.67 5.89 -10.98
CA LEU A 265 10.03 6.06 -12.40
C LEU A 265 10.08 4.73 -13.14
N CYS A 266 10.63 3.68 -12.52
CA CYS A 266 10.58 2.32 -13.06
C CYS A 266 9.14 1.83 -13.24
N GLY A 267 8.25 2.09 -12.27
CA GLY A 267 6.84 1.80 -12.36
C GLY A 267 6.15 2.51 -13.53
N LEU A 268 6.39 3.81 -13.70
CA LEU A 268 5.86 4.57 -14.84
C LEU A 268 6.40 4.05 -16.19
N ALA A 269 7.64 3.60 -16.24
CA ALA A 269 8.19 3.00 -17.46
C ALA A 269 7.41 1.74 -17.91
N THR A 270 6.81 1.00 -16.95
CA THR A 270 5.96 -0.17 -17.28
C THR A 270 4.67 0.18 -18.01
N LEU A 271 4.26 1.46 -18.06
CA LEU A 271 3.09 1.88 -18.87
C LEU A 271 3.31 1.61 -20.37
N LYS A 272 4.54 1.78 -20.84
CA LYS A 272 4.90 1.64 -22.27
C LYS A 272 5.58 0.31 -22.56
N ILE A 273 6.24 -0.27 -21.56
CA ILE A 273 6.97 -1.54 -21.67
C ILE A 273 6.05 -2.64 -21.14
N ARG A 274 5.19 -3.18 -22.01
CA ARG A 274 4.31 -4.33 -21.77
C ARG A 274 4.34 -5.27 -22.97
#